data_AF-A0A357SXV6-F1
#
_entry.id   AF-A0A357SXV6-F1
#
_cell.length_a   1.000
_cell.length_b   1.000
_cell.length_c   1.000
_cell.angle_alpha   90.00
_cell.angle_beta   90.00
_cell.angle_gamma   90.00
#
_symmetry.space_group_name_H-M   'P 1'
#
loop_
_entity.id
_entity.type
_entity.pdbx_description
1 polymer ?
#
loop_
_entity_poly.entity_id
_entity_poly.type
_entity_poly.pdbx_seq_one_letter_code
_entity_poly.pdbx_strand_id
1 'polypeptide(L)'
;MSAALKKNEFGRVLVDGSGRVQWGGVLAAYSPKQEYTPSALGWADLTGKQWGLSIGIKAFRQQYPKGIQVKGDGEFKVNLIPSSSKIPWESGMAKTHKLTLYFHSKKEREFLKYIEGITNYPPIGVASPDWFNEVGTFNQPLITTKFASALEPELMAMALLLKEKNWSELLNLYGPPDYGAEINPKHWGLFNYGDLRTNFSSPWAQSGDYWNNNAYDLPYQLLVAYLQTGDSSFLEIGEAALTHFKDVDLVNPTANARPFPGLNHIKNPRDGKPHEAEDFRYLGNRGLLLGYYLLDDQLSLDLAMRIADRVCIQDGINLEDPRTLGLSIMAVLTAYQATGREIYFERAEELVETVLKWQQ
;
A
#
# COMPACT_ATOMS: atom_id res chain seq x y z
N MET A 1 -0.03 -20.89 -19.80
CA MET A 1 -0.77 -22.02 -20.44
C MET A 1 -1.70 -21.44 -21.50
N SER A 2 -1.92 -22.12 -22.62
CA SER A 2 -2.83 -21.68 -23.69
C SER A 2 -3.71 -22.84 -24.15
N ALA A 3 -4.99 -22.59 -24.39
CA ALA A 3 -5.95 -23.57 -24.86
C ALA A 3 -6.96 -22.90 -25.81
N ALA A 4 -7.39 -23.63 -26.84
CA ALA A 4 -8.51 -23.20 -27.67
C ALA A 4 -9.83 -23.48 -26.92
N LEU A 5 -10.74 -22.50 -26.92
CA LEU A 5 -12.05 -22.62 -26.30
C LEU A 5 -13.14 -22.69 -27.38
N LYS A 6 -13.99 -23.73 -27.32
CA LYS A 6 -15.27 -23.72 -28.02
C LYS A 6 -16.24 -22.75 -27.33
N LYS A 7 -17.30 -22.35 -28.05
CA LYS A 7 -18.28 -21.36 -27.60
C LYS A 7 -18.79 -21.57 -26.15
N ASN A 8 -19.05 -22.81 -25.75
CA ASN A 8 -19.60 -23.15 -24.43
C ASN A 8 -18.53 -23.60 -23.41
N GLU A 9 -17.26 -23.61 -23.81
CA GLU A 9 -16.14 -23.97 -22.94
C GLU A 9 -15.62 -22.72 -22.23
N PHE A 10 -14.99 -22.92 -21.07
CA PHE A 10 -14.35 -21.86 -20.31
C PHE A 10 -13.01 -22.33 -19.76
N GLY A 11 -12.13 -21.37 -19.49
CA GLY A 11 -10.93 -21.55 -18.68
C GLY A 11 -11.03 -20.64 -17.45
N ARG A 12 -10.60 -21.14 -16.28
CA ARG A 12 -10.61 -20.36 -15.04
C ARG A 12 -9.38 -20.62 -14.21
N VAL A 13 -8.89 -19.56 -13.57
CA VAL A 13 -8.03 -19.61 -12.39
C VAL A 13 -8.73 -18.92 -11.22
N LEU A 14 -8.68 -19.54 -10.05
CA LEU A 14 -9.27 -19.04 -8.81
C LEU A 14 -8.25 -19.24 -7.69
N VAL A 15 -8.01 -18.23 -6.87
CA VAL A 15 -7.34 -18.34 -5.59
C VAL A 15 -8.42 -18.20 -4.52
N ASP A 16 -8.64 -19.24 -3.72
CA ASP A 16 -9.68 -19.25 -2.70
C ASP A 16 -9.26 -18.47 -1.43
N GLY A 17 -10.17 -18.38 -0.45
CA GLY A 17 -9.94 -17.65 0.80
C GLY A 17 -8.83 -18.23 1.69
N SER A 18 -8.24 -19.37 1.34
CA SER A 18 -7.07 -19.95 2.00
C SER A 18 -5.78 -19.78 1.19
N GLY A 19 -5.83 -19.03 0.08
CA GLY A 19 -4.69 -18.85 -0.82
C GLY A 19 -4.44 -20.03 -1.76
N ARG A 20 -5.31 -21.05 -1.78
CA ARG A 20 -5.15 -22.22 -2.66
C ARG A 20 -5.59 -21.91 -4.08
N VAL A 21 -4.76 -22.28 -5.05
CA VAL A 21 -5.03 -22.09 -6.48
C VAL A 21 -5.86 -23.25 -7.02
N GLN A 22 -6.93 -22.93 -7.74
CA GLN A 22 -7.87 -23.87 -8.33
C GLN A 22 -8.05 -23.53 -9.82
N TRP A 23 -7.79 -24.51 -10.67
CA TRP A 23 -8.02 -24.42 -12.12
C TRP A 23 -9.38 -25.00 -12.47
N GLY A 24 -10.08 -24.39 -13.43
CA GLY A 24 -11.43 -24.81 -13.83
C GLY A 24 -11.63 -24.84 -15.33
N GLY A 25 -12.66 -25.58 -15.75
CA GLY A 25 -13.01 -25.76 -17.16
C GLY A 25 -11.93 -26.55 -17.91
N VAL A 26 -11.58 -26.11 -19.12
CA VAL A 26 -10.56 -26.79 -19.95
C VAL A 26 -9.16 -26.76 -19.31
N LEU A 27 -8.93 -25.84 -18.35
CA LEU A 27 -7.67 -25.72 -17.64
C LEU A 27 -7.54 -26.70 -16.46
N ALA A 28 -8.61 -27.39 -16.06
CA ALA A 28 -8.59 -28.29 -14.90
C ALA A 28 -7.61 -29.46 -15.07
N ALA A 29 -7.43 -29.95 -16.30
CA ALA A 29 -6.47 -31.01 -16.64
C ALA A 29 -5.00 -30.57 -16.45
N TYR A 30 -4.75 -29.26 -16.37
CA TYR A 30 -3.42 -28.69 -16.21
C TYR A 30 -3.11 -28.28 -14.78
N SER A 31 -3.92 -28.71 -13.80
CA SER A 31 -3.64 -28.45 -12.38
C SER A 31 -2.22 -28.94 -12.07
N PRO A 32 -1.26 -28.03 -11.77
CA PRO A 32 0.10 -28.43 -11.44
C PRO A 32 0.06 -29.42 -10.27
N LYS A 33 0.92 -30.43 -10.27
CA LYS A 33 1.19 -31.20 -9.05
C LYS A 33 1.61 -30.20 -7.97
N GLN A 34 1.13 -30.40 -6.74
CA GLN A 34 1.06 -29.45 -5.61
C GLN A 34 2.32 -28.62 -5.29
N GLU A 35 3.48 -28.93 -5.87
CA GLU A 35 4.76 -28.27 -5.60
C GLU A 35 5.09 -27.09 -6.52
N TYR A 36 4.37 -26.87 -7.64
CA TYR A 36 4.67 -25.76 -8.55
C TYR A 36 3.46 -24.86 -8.78
N THR A 37 3.39 -23.75 -8.04
CA THR A 37 2.50 -22.64 -8.41
C THR A 37 3.25 -21.76 -9.41
N PRO A 38 2.72 -21.49 -10.61
CA PRO A 38 3.38 -20.61 -11.57
C PRO A 38 3.67 -19.23 -10.95
N SER A 39 4.86 -18.68 -11.20
CA SER A 39 5.24 -17.34 -10.75
C SER A 39 4.36 -16.24 -11.38
N ALA A 40 3.94 -16.42 -12.64
CA ALA A 40 3.03 -15.52 -13.34
C ALA A 40 1.57 -15.98 -13.22
N LEU A 41 0.91 -15.62 -12.11
CA LEU A 41 -0.55 -15.71 -11.96
C LEU A 41 -1.17 -14.32 -11.95
N GLY A 42 -2.44 -14.24 -12.34
CA GLY A 42 -3.23 -13.01 -12.20
C GLY A 42 -3.57 -12.29 -13.49
N TRP A 43 -3.37 -12.92 -14.64
CA TRP A 43 -3.88 -12.41 -15.91
C TRP A 43 -4.50 -13.52 -16.76
N ALA A 44 -5.35 -13.13 -17.71
CA ALA A 44 -5.87 -14.00 -18.76
C ALA A 44 -5.99 -13.25 -20.08
N ASP A 45 -5.78 -13.97 -21.18
CA ASP A 45 -6.00 -13.47 -22.53
C ASP A 45 -7.09 -14.29 -23.23
N LEU A 46 -7.91 -13.61 -24.05
CA LEU A 46 -8.81 -14.24 -24.99
C LEU A 46 -8.70 -13.55 -26.34
N THR A 47 -8.07 -14.25 -27.29
CA THR A 47 -7.91 -13.78 -28.67
C THR A 47 -8.95 -14.40 -29.60
N GLY A 48 -9.79 -13.56 -30.22
CA GLY A 48 -10.78 -13.95 -31.21
C GLY A 48 -10.24 -13.96 -32.65
N LYS A 49 -11.15 -13.81 -33.63
CA LYS A 49 -10.78 -13.85 -35.07
C LYS A 49 -9.98 -12.62 -35.53
N GLN A 50 -10.26 -11.45 -34.96
CA GLN A 50 -9.65 -10.17 -35.37
C GLN A 50 -8.95 -9.47 -34.20
N TRP A 51 -9.54 -9.50 -33.01
CA TRP A 51 -9.10 -8.78 -31.83
C TRP A 51 -8.96 -9.73 -30.64
N GLY A 52 -8.19 -9.31 -29.64
CA GLY A 52 -8.06 -9.95 -28.36
C GLY A 52 -8.06 -8.92 -27.23
N LEU A 53 -8.29 -9.44 -26.02
CA LEU A 53 -8.24 -8.68 -24.78
C LEU A 53 -7.44 -9.49 -23.78
N SER A 54 -6.43 -8.86 -23.18
CA SER A 54 -5.76 -9.37 -22.00
C SER A 54 -6.20 -8.57 -20.79
N ILE A 55 -6.56 -9.25 -19.69
CA ILE A 55 -6.87 -8.63 -18.40
C ILE A 55 -5.89 -9.13 -17.36
N GLY A 56 -5.24 -8.21 -16.66
CA GLY A 56 -4.36 -8.47 -15.53
C GLY A 56 -4.89 -7.85 -14.25
N ILE A 57 -4.60 -8.46 -13.11
CA ILE A 57 -4.97 -7.97 -11.78
C ILE A 57 -3.70 -7.92 -10.94
N LYS A 58 -3.34 -6.72 -10.46
CA LYS A 58 -2.15 -6.52 -9.64
C LYS A 58 -2.22 -7.34 -8.36
N ALA A 59 -1.11 -7.98 -8.00
CA ALA A 59 -0.94 -8.76 -6.77
C ALA A 59 -2.06 -9.80 -6.57
N PHE A 60 -2.43 -10.49 -7.66
CA PHE A 60 -3.61 -11.35 -7.73
C PHE A 60 -3.65 -12.43 -6.64
N ARG A 61 -2.53 -13.12 -6.44
CA ARG A 61 -2.40 -14.19 -5.43
C ARG A 61 -2.24 -13.59 -4.04
N GLN A 62 -1.46 -12.53 -3.91
CA GLN A 62 -1.14 -11.89 -2.63
C GLN A 62 -2.38 -11.24 -2.00
N GLN A 63 -3.34 -10.80 -2.80
CA GLN A 63 -4.61 -10.23 -2.35
C GLN A 63 -5.78 -11.22 -2.45
N TYR A 64 -5.53 -12.52 -2.27
CA TYR A 64 -6.56 -13.56 -2.29
C TYR A 64 -7.73 -13.22 -1.32
N PRO A 65 -8.96 -13.66 -1.63
CA PRO A 65 -9.36 -14.50 -2.75
C PRO A 65 -9.61 -13.71 -4.03
N LYS A 66 -9.29 -14.29 -5.20
CA LYS A 66 -9.56 -13.69 -6.53
C LYS A 66 -9.74 -14.73 -7.61
N GLY A 67 -10.45 -14.41 -8.68
CA GLY A 67 -10.60 -15.32 -9.84
C GLY A 67 -10.70 -14.60 -11.17
N ILE A 68 -10.18 -15.23 -12.22
CA ILE A 68 -10.36 -14.81 -13.61
C ILE A 68 -10.91 -16.00 -14.38
N GLN A 69 -11.99 -15.77 -15.12
CA GLN A 69 -12.59 -16.75 -16.02
C GLN A 69 -12.79 -16.13 -17.39
N VAL A 70 -12.48 -16.90 -18.43
CA VAL A 70 -12.74 -16.56 -19.82
C VAL A 70 -13.57 -17.66 -20.47
N LYS A 71 -14.55 -17.28 -21.30
CA LYS A 71 -15.39 -18.22 -22.05
C LYS A 71 -15.15 -18.09 -23.56
N GLY A 72 -15.34 -19.18 -24.30
CA GLY A 72 -15.13 -19.21 -25.75
C GLY A 72 -16.14 -18.40 -26.57
N ASP A 73 -17.17 -17.82 -25.93
CA ASP A 73 -18.10 -16.87 -26.54
C ASP A 73 -17.62 -15.41 -26.45
N GLY A 74 -16.52 -15.12 -25.77
CA GLY A 74 -15.97 -13.78 -25.59
C GLY A 74 -16.11 -13.21 -24.17
N GLU A 75 -16.83 -13.88 -23.27
CA GLU A 75 -17.05 -13.36 -21.91
C GLU A 75 -15.78 -13.42 -21.05
N PHE A 76 -15.45 -12.30 -20.40
CA PHE A 76 -14.53 -12.24 -19.27
C PHE A 76 -15.31 -12.05 -17.97
N LYS A 77 -14.97 -12.86 -16.95
CA LYS A 77 -15.48 -12.70 -15.60
C LYS A 77 -14.33 -12.57 -14.61
N VAL A 78 -14.17 -11.36 -14.08
CA VAL A 78 -13.24 -11.05 -12.98
C VAL A 78 -13.99 -11.12 -11.66
N ASN A 79 -13.55 -12.01 -10.77
CA ASN A 79 -14.08 -12.15 -9.42
C ASN A 79 -13.05 -11.53 -8.46
N LEU A 80 -13.25 -10.26 -8.10
CA LEU A 80 -12.40 -9.58 -7.10
C LEU A 80 -12.62 -10.15 -5.70
N ILE A 81 -13.83 -10.67 -5.45
CA ILE A 81 -14.21 -11.46 -4.28
C ILE A 81 -15.07 -12.62 -4.77
N PRO A 82 -14.52 -13.83 -4.89
CA PRO A 82 -15.27 -15.01 -5.30
C PRO A 82 -16.43 -15.30 -4.32
N SER A 83 -17.61 -15.64 -4.84
CA SER A 83 -18.81 -15.94 -4.03
C SER A 83 -18.67 -17.12 -3.08
N SER A 84 -17.66 -17.97 -3.29
CA SER A 84 -17.30 -19.07 -2.38
C SER A 84 -16.60 -18.59 -1.11
N SER A 85 -16.17 -17.33 -1.05
CA SER A 85 -15.42 -16.76 0.07
C SER A 85 -16.34 -15.90 0.92
N LYS A 86 -16.38 -16.19 2.23
CA LYS A 86 -17.05 -15.35 3.22
C LYS A 86 -16.00 -14.43 3.83
N ILE A 87 -16.08 -13.14 3.53
CA ILE A 87 -15.14 -12.14 4.03
C ILE A 87 -15.92 -11.16 4.89
N PRO A 88 -15.59 -11.01 6.19
CA PRO A 88 -16.18 -9.95 7.00
C PRO A 88 -15.72 -8.60 6.46
N TRP A 89 -16.66 -7.76 6.06
CA TRP A 89 -16.41 -6.41 5.58
C TRP A 89 -17.03 -5.44 6.57
N GLU A 90 -16.17 -4.82 7.36
CA GLU A 90 -16.62 -4.00 8.49
C GLU A 90 -16.79 -2.55 8.04
N SER A 91 -17.59 -1.79 8.80
CA SER A 91 -17.91 -0.41 8.43
C SER A 91 -16.65 0.46 8.32
N GLY A 92 -16.61 1.27 7.29
CA GLY A 92 -15.47 2.15 6.98
C GLY A 92 -14.26 1.44 6.37
N MET A 93 -14.27 0.12 6.15
CA MET A 93 -13.28 -0.51 5.29
C MET A 93 -13.63 -0.26 3.82
N ALA A 94 -12.62 0.00 3.01
CA ALA A 94 -12.66 0.04 1.56
C ALA A 94 -11.69 -1.01 0.99
N LYS A 95 -11.73 -1.18 -0.33
CA LYS A 95 -10.69 -1.93 -1.03
C LYS A 95 -10.52 -1.46 -2.46
N THR A 96 -9.29 -1.18 -2.82
CA THR A 96 -8.86 -0.79 -4.15
C THR A 96 -8.25 -1.98 -4.89
N HIS A 97 -8.64 -2.19 -6.14
CA HIS A 97 -8.07 -3.18 -7.03
C HIS A 97 -7.57 -2.51 -8.31
N LYS A 98 -6.32 -2.80 -8.71
CA LYS A 98 -5.71 -2.30 -9.95
C LYS A 98 -5.80 -3.37 -11.03
N LEU A 99 -6.46 -3.03 -12.13
CA LEU A 99 -6.64 -3.90 -13.29
C LEU A 99 -5.94 -3.27 -14.50
N THR A 100 -5.26 -4.11 -15.27
CA THR A 100 -4.69 -3.73 -16.57
C THR A 100 -5.53 -4.37 -17.67
N LEU A 101 -6.01 -3.56 -18.62
CA LEU A 101 -6.72 -4.04 -19.80
C LEU A 101 -5.90 -3.70 -21.03
N TYR A 102 -5.53 -4.72 -21.80
CA TYR A 102 -4.75 -4.57 -23.02
C TYR A 102 -5.55 -5.09 -24.22
N PHE A 103 -6.01 -4.17 -25.06
CA PHE A 103 -6.70 -4.49 -26.31
C PHE A 103 -5.68 -4.64 -27.43
N HIS A 104 -5.79 -5.72 -28.20
CA HIS A 104 -4.82 -5.98 -29.26
C HIS A 104 -5.46 -6.65 -30.48
N SER A 105 -4.74 -6.62 -31.60
CA SER A 105 -5.13 -7.40 -32.78
C SER A 105 -4.72 -8.87 -32.61
N LYS A 106 -5.38 -9.77 -33.34
CA LYS A 106 -4.96 -11.19 -33.44
C LYS A 106 -3.52 -11.34 -33.96
N LYS A 107 -2.97 -10.34 -34.66
CA LYS A 107 -1.60 -10.37 -35.18
C LYS A 107 -0.56 -9.95 -34.14
N GLU A 108 -0.98 -9.28 -33.07
CA GLU A 108 -0.09 -8.91 -31.97
C GLU A 108 0.49 -10.17 -31.30
N ARG A 109 1.77 -10.11 -30.94
CA ARG A 109 2.52 -11.22 -30.32
C ARG A 109 3.13 -10.82 -28.99
N GLU A 110 3.28 -9.53 -28.74
CA GLU A 110 3.95 -8.98 -27.58
C GLU A 110 3.00 -8.69 -26.41
N PHE A 111 1.68 -8.92 -26.58
CA PHE A 111 0.67 -8.69 -25.54
C PHE A 111 1.02 -9.36 -24.20
N LEU A 112 1.68 -10.53 -24.24
CA LEU A 112 2.15 -11.25 -23.06
C LEU A 112 3.15 -10.43 -22.24
N LYS A 113 4.13 -9.81 -22.91
CA LYS A 113 5.15 -9.00 -22.22
C LYS A 113 4.53 -7.77 -21.57
N TYR A 114 3.56 -7.15 -22.25
CA TYR A 114 2.84 -6.00 -21.73
C TYR A 114 2.00 -6.36 -20.51
N ILE A 115 1.19 -7.44 -20.59
CA ILE A 115 0.31 -7.80 -19.48
C ILE A 115 1.10 -8.32 -18.28
N GLU A 116 2.18 -9.08 -18.48
CA GLU A 116 3.02 -9.57 -17.39
C GLU A 116 3.82 -8.44 -16.72
N GLY A 117 4.41 -7.55 -17.50
CA GLY A 117 5.20 -6.44 -16.97
C GLY A 117 4.34 -5.36 -16.31
N ILE A 118 3.35 -4.83 -17.03
CA ILE A 118 2.61 -3.62 -16.60
C ILE A 118 1.67 -3.90 -15.43
N THR A 119 1.12 -5.13 -15.32
CA THR A 119 0.12 -5.44 -14.29
C THR A 119 0.66 -5.32 -12.88
N ASN A 120 1.88 -5.78 -12.63
CA ASN A 120 2.51 -5.70 -11.30
C ASN A 120 3.53 -4.56 -11.21
N TYR A 121 4.25 -4.29 -12.31
CA TYR A 121 5.38 -3.38 -12.36
C TYR A 121 5.17 -2.28 -13.41
N PRO A 122 4.15 -1.42 -13.25
CA PRO A 122 3.98 -0.28 -14.15
C PRO A 122 5.22 0.63 -14.06
N PRO A 123 5.79 1.08 -15.20
CA PRO A 123 6.95 1.96 -15.18
C PRO A 123 6.58 3.30 -14.56
N ILE A 124 7.46 3.83 -13.70
CA ILE A 124 7.29 5.13 -13.03
C ILE A 124 8.47 6.02 -13.40
N GLY A 125 8.16 7.24 -13.84
CA GLY A 125 9.16 8.29 -14.07
C GLY A 125 9.32 9.14 -12.83
N VAL A 126 10.54 9.29 -12.34
CA VAL A 126 10.85 10.08 -11.13
C VAL A 126 12.05 10.98 -11.37
N ALA A 127 12.02 12.19 -10.79
CA ALA A 127 13.17 13.09 -10.80
C ALA A 127 14.32 12.51 -9.97
N SER A 128 15.55 12.97 -10.20
CA SER A 128 16.68 12.50 -9.40
C SER A 128 16.55 12.95 -7.94
N PRO A 129 17.04 12.17 -6.96
CA PRO A 129 16.99 12.57 -5.55
C PRO A 129 17.80 13.83 -5.25
N ASP A 130 18.86 14.10 -6.03
CA ASP A 130 19.61 15.35 -5.92
C ASP A 130 18.77 16.56 -6.34
N TRP A 131 17.93 16.43 -7.36
CA TRP A 131 17.02 17.51 -7.76
C TRP A 131 16.02 17.85 -6.65
N PHE A 132 15.43 16.83 -6.00
CA PHE A 132 14.54 17.05 -4.85
C PHE A 132 15.23 17.79 -3.70
N ASN A 133 16.51 17.52 -3.45
CA ASN A 133 17.31 18.24 -2.47
C ASN A 133 17.57 19.69 -2.88
N GLU A 134 17.91 19.93 -4.16
CA GLU A 134 18.19 21.26 -4.70
C GLU A 134 16.99 22.21 -4.62
N VAL A 135 15.79 21.71 -4.88
CA VAL A 135 14.56 22.52 -4.81
C VAL A 135 13.88 22.52 -3.44
N GLY A 136 14.41 21.77 -2.47
CA GLY A 136 13.90 21.73 -1.10
C GLY A 136 12.49 21.12 -0.97
N THR A 137 12.16 20.10 -1.78
CA THR A 137 10.83 19.45 -1.75
C THR A 137 10.50 18.85 -0.39
N PHE A 138 11.50 18.30 0.30
CA PHE A 138 11.35 17.66 1.59
C PHE A 138 11.96 18.52 2.70
N ASN A 139 11.33 18.48 3.88
CA ASN A 139 11.84 19.15 5.08
C ASN A 139 13.18 18.59 5.57
N GLN A 140 13.47 17.33 5.26
CA GLN A 140 14.75 16.68 5.49
C GLN A 140 15.35 16.28 4.14
N PRO A 141 16.64 16.55 3.91
CA PRO A 141 17.29 16.18 2.66
C PRO A 141 17.34 14.66 2.52
N LEU A 142 17.17 14.19 1.29
CA LEU A 142 17.43 12.82 0.89
C LEU A 142 18.94 12.56 1.02
N ILE A 143 19.32 11.47 1.70
CA ILE A 143 20.72 11.06 1.87
C ILE A 143 21.26 10.45 0.56
N THR A 144 21.52 11.27 -0.44
CA THR A 144 22.14 10.87 -1.72
C THR A 144 23.63 10.71 -1.60
N THR A 145 24.29 10.13 -2.61
CA THR A 145 25.75 10.09 -2.67
C THR A 145 26.33 11.50 -2.68
N LYS A 146 25.76 12.41 -3.48
CA LYS A 146 26.18 13.83 -3.53
C LYS A 146 26.04 14.52 -2.18
N PHE A 147 24.91 14.32 -1.48
CA PHE A 147 24.69 14.86 -0.15
C PHE A 147 25.69 14.30 0.86
N ALA A 148 25.87 12.97 0.89
CA ALA A 148 26.78 12.31 1.84
C ALA A 148 28.24 12.72 1.63
N SER A 149 28.69 12.88 0.37
CA SER A 149 30.06 13.32 0.05
C SER A 149 30.36 14.78 0.44
N ALA A 150 29.33 15.58 0.72
CA ALA A 150 29.50 16.95 1.22
C ALA A 150 29.58 17.02 2.76
N LEU A 151 29.38 15.91 3.46
CA LEU A 151 29.48 15.84 4.92
C LEU A 151 30.95 15.68 5.35
N GLU A 152 31.24 16.10 6.58
CA GLU A 152 32.51 15.78 7.25
C GLU A 152 32.74 14.26 7.28
N PRO A 153 33.98 13.75 7.18
CA PRO A 153 34.26 12.32 7.00
C PRO A 153 33.58 11.39 8.02
N GLU A 154 33.55 11.79 9.30
CA GLU A 154 32.89 11.03 10.37
C GLU A 154 31.37 10.98 10.21
N LEU A 155 30.77 12.11 9.83
CA LEU A 155 29.33 12.22 9.56
C LEU A 155 28.95 11.47 8.28
N MET A 156 29.79 11.52 7.24
CA MET A 156 29.60 10.73 6.02
C MET A 156 29.57 9.23 6.34
N ALA A 157 30.54 8.73 7.12
CA ALA A 157 30.59 7.32 7.50
C ALA A 157 29.34 6.91 8.30
N MET A 158 28.93 7.73 9.28
CA MET A 158 27.71 7.49 10.06
C MET A 158 26.45 7.52 9.20
N ALA A 159 26.31 8.52 8.33
CA ALA A 159 25.15 8.67 7.45
C ALA A 159 25.00 7.48 6.51
N LEU A 160 26.10 7.02 5.90
CA LEU A 160 26.08 5.84 5.01
C LEU A 160 25.74 4.56 5.79
N LEU A 161 26.29 4.36 6.99
CA LEU A 161 25.99 3.20 7.82
C LEU A 161 24.51 3.16 8.24
N LEU A 162 23.98 4.27 8.77
CA LEU A 162 22.59 4.36 9.21
C LEU A 162 21.61 4.20 8.04
N LYS A 163 21.97 4.74 6.88
CA LYS A 163 21.23 4.61 5.62
C LYS A 163 21.11 3.14 5.20
N GLU A 164 22.23 2.43 5.04
CA GLU A 164 22.22 1.01 4.66
C GLU A 164 21.49 0.14 5.68
N LYS A 165 21.70 0.41 6.97
CA LYS A 165 21.00 -0.29 8.06
C LYS A 165 19.48 -0.08 7.96
N ASN A 166 19.03 1.16 7.83
CA ASN A 166 17.61 1.50 7.75
C ASN A 166 16.93 0.82 6.56
N TRP A 167 17.56 0.82 5.38
CA TRP A 167 17.02 0.17 4.19
C TRP A 167 16.91 -1.34 4.33
N SER A 168 17.94 -1.98 4.85
CA SER A 168 17.92 -3.41 5.16
C SER A 168 16.81 -3.74 6.17
N GLU A 169 16.66 -2.95 7.24
CA GLU A 169 15.61 -3.13 8.24
C GLU A 169 14.21 -2.98 7.62
N LEU A 170 13.98 -1.95 6.81
CA LEU A 170 12.71 -1.71 6.12
C LEU A 170 12.31 -2.86 5.19
N LEU A 171 13.22 -3.38 4.38
CA LEU A 171 12.95 -4.53 3.51
C LEU A 171 12.64 -5.79 4.33
N ASN A 172 13.35 -5.98 5.45
CA ASN A 172 13.18 -7.13 6.33
C ASN A 172 11.88 -7.10 7.15
N LEU A 173 11.20 -5.95 7.28
CA LEU A 173 9.90 -5.85 7.98
C LEU A 173 8.88 -6.83 7.39
N TYR A 174 8.85 -6.95 6.06
CA TYR A 174 7.98 -7.86 5.34
C TYR A 174 8.52 -9.30 5.28
N GLY A 175 9.61 -9.63 5.99
CA GLY A 175 10.30 -10.92 5.99
C GLY A 175 11.42 -11.03 4.96
N PRO A 176 12.27 -12.08 5.01
CA PRO A 176 13.26 -12.31 3.96
C PRO A 176 12.51 -12.51 2.64
N PRO A 177 12.88 -11.79 1.57
CA PRO A 177 12.22 -11.96 0.28
C PRO A 177 12.54 -13.37 -0.21
N ASP A 178 11.52 -14.20 -0.40
CA ASP A 178 11.71 -15.49 -1.06
C ASP A 178 12.15 -15.18 -2.50
N TYR A 179 13.43 -15.44 -2.81
CA TYR A 179 14.05 -15.07 -4.09
C TYR A 179 13.98 -13.58 -4.48
N GLY A 180 13.96 -12.67 -3.51
CA GLY A 180 14.40 -11.29 -3.74
C GLY A 180 13.36 -10.27 -4.23
N ALA A 181 12.04 -10.49 -4.16
CA ALA A 181 11.08 -9.41 -4.50
C ALA A 181 9.64 -9.56 -3.95
N GLU A 182 9.33 -10.43 -2.98
CA GLU A 182 7.94 -10.64 -2.57
C GLU A 182 7.71 -10.41 -1.07
N ILE A 183 6.64 -9.69 -0.73
CA ILE A 183 6.11 -9.59 0.65
C ILE A 183 5.86 -11.00 1.18
N ASN A 184 6.28 -11.31 2.41
CA ASN A 184 6.09 -12.65 2.97
C ASN A 184 4.60 -13.06 2.98
N PRO A 185 4.27 -14.32 2.59
CA PRO A 185 2.90 -14.82 2.56
C PRO A 185 2.08 -14.65 3.84
N LYS A 186 2.73 -14.51 5.00
CA LYS A 186 2.07 -14.19 6.28
C LYS A 186 1.34 -12.84 6.29
N HIS A 187 1.69 -11.94 5.38
CA HIS A 187 1.06 -10.63 5.19
C HIS A 187 0.09 -10.62 4.00
N TRP A 188 -0.15 -11.75 3.33
CA TRP A 188 -1.09 -11.82 2.21
C TRP A 188 -2.53 -11.96 2.70
N GLY A 189 -3.45 -11.57 1.83
CA GLY A 189 -4.89 -11.60 2.05
C GLY A 189 -5.54 -10.28 1.62
N LEU A 190 -6.85 -10.32 1.34
CA LEU A 190 -7.60 -9.20 0.78
C LEU A 190 -7.39 -7.88 1.56
N PHE A 191 -7.45 -7.96 2.89
CA PHE A 191 -7.26 -6.82 3.78
C PHE A 191 -5.90 -6.78 4.45
N ASN A 192 -5.05 -7.78 4.24
CA ASN A 192 -3.74 -7.86 4.93
C ASN A 192 -2.61 -7.30 4.05
N TYR A 193 -2.68 -7.55 2.75
CA TYR A 193 -1.61 -7.22 1.82
C TYR A 193 -1.34 -5.71 1.82
N GLY A 194 -0.11 -5.37 2.20
CA GLY A 194 0.37 -4.00 2.38
C GLY A 194 0.74 -3.66 3.82
N ASP A 195 0.23 -4.40 4.82
CA ASP A 195 0.50 -4.11 6.24
C ASP A 195 1.34 -5.18 6.95
N LEU A 196 1.84 -4.80 8.12
CA LEU A 196 2.75 -5.60 8.93
C LEU A 196 2.03 -6.18 10.14
N ARG A 197 2.03 -7.51 10.23
CA ARG A 197 1.60 -8.22 11.44
C ARG A 197 2.59 -7.93 12.56
N THR A 198 2.08 -7.45 13.68
CA THR A 198 2.87 -7.08 14.87
C THR A 198 2.70 -8.13 15.96
N ASN A 199 3.74 -8.30 16.80
CA ASN A 199 3.65 -9.17 17.97
C ASN A 199 3.15 -8.35 19.17
N PHE A 200 1.85 -8.41 19.44
CA PHE A 200 1.21 -7.70 20.55
C PHE A 200 0.19 -8.63 21.25
N SER A 201 0.25 -8.71 22.58
CA SER A 201 -0.60 -9.63 23.35
C SER A 201 -0.72 -9.24 24.84
N SER A 202 -1.58 -10.00 25.56
CA SER A 202 -1.80 -10.03 27.02
C SER A 202 -0.61 -9.60 27.91
N PRO A 203 -0.84 -8.91 29.05
CA PRO A 203 -2.15 -8.65 29.69
C PRO A 203 -2.90 -7.43 29.18
N TRP A 204 -2.36 -6.72 28.19
CA TRP A 204 -2.84 -5.40 27.78
C TRP A 204 -3.79 -5.42 26.57
N ALA A 205 -4.11 -6.61 26.06
CA ALA A 205 -4.75 -6.77 24.75
C ALA A 205 -5.62 -8.04 24.67
N GLN A 206 -6.71 -7.96 23.92
CA GLN A 206 -7.54 -9.10 23.53
C GLN A 206 -6.75 -10.07 22.63
N SER A 207 -7.20 -11.33 22.55
CA SER A 207 -6.57 -12.31 21.66
C SER A 207 -6.93 -12.05 20.20
N GLY A 208 -5.93 -12.16 19.30
CA GLY A 208 -6.12 -12.13 17.85
C GLY A 208 -4.88 -11.65 17.10
N ASP A 209 -5.06 -11.32 15.82
CA ASP A 209 -3.97 -10.83 14.98
C ASP A 209 -3.84 -9.33 15.11
N TYR A 210 -2.63 -8.85 15.38
CA TYR A 210 -2.35 -7.42 15.47
C TYR A 210 -1.60 -6.94 14.25
N TRP A 211 -1.97 -5.74 13.82
CA TRP A 211 -1.55 -5.13 12.57
C TRP A 211 -0.97 -3.74 12.85
N ASN A 212 -0.08 -3.28 11.98
CA ASN A 212 0.76 -2.12 12.21
C ASN A 212 0.02 -0.81 11.93
N ASN A 213 -1.07 -0.84 11.16
CA ASN A 213 -1.99 0.28 11.03
C ASN A 213 -1.29 1.63 10.79
N ASN A 214 -0.39 1.67 9.82
CA ASN A 214 0.41 2.85 9.47
C ASN A 214 1.23 3.48 10.62
N ALA A 215 1.76 2.69 11.55
CA ALA A 215 2.70 3.21 12.55
C ALA A 215 3.88 3.92 11.89
N TYR A 216 4.20 5.13 12.39
CA TYR A 216 5.31 5.96 11.92
C TYR A 216 5.27 6.32 10.43
N ASP A 217 4.06 6.36 9.83
CA ASP A 217 3.84 6.65 8.41
C ASP A 217 4.66 5.70 7.52
N LEU A 218 4.42 4.39 7.67
CA LEU A 218 5.16 3.34 6.97
C LEU A 218 5.27 3.55 5.44
N PRO A 219 4.20 3.91 4.71
CA PRO A 219 4.28 4.24 3.29
C PRO A 219 5.26 5.39 3.01
N TYR A 220 5.31 6.42 3.87
CA TYR A 220 6.26 7.52 3.73
C TYR A 220 7.70 7.00 3.83
N GLN A 221 8.02 6.19 4.83
CA GLN A 221 9.37 5.62 5.01
C GLN A 221 9.80 4.80 3.79
N LEU A 222 8.91 3.96 3.26
CA LEU A 222 9.17 3.10 2.12
C LEU A 222 9.36 3.90 0.83
N LEU A 223 8.50 4.89 0.56
CA LEU A 223 8.58 5.71 -0.63
C LEU A 223 9.79 6.67 -0.61
N VAL A 224 10.19 7.17 0.57
CA VAL A 224 11.45 7.91 0.72
C VAL A 224 12.65 7.00 0.45
N ALA A 225 12.65 5.77 0.97
CA ALA A 225 13.70 4.80 0.66
C ALA A 225 13.80 4.52 -0.85
N TYR A 226 12.67 4.39 -1.55
CA TYR A 226 12.63 4.30 -3.01
C TYR A 226 13.30 5.51 -3.67
N LEU A 227 12.95 6.74 -3.28
CA LEU A 227 13.55 7.95 -3.84
C LEU A 227 15.07 8.00 -3.66
N GLN A 228 15.58 7.54 -2.52
CA GLN A 228 17.01 7.58 -2.22
C GLN A 228 17.82 6.45 -2.90
N THR A 229 17.18 5.32 -3.23
CA THR A 229 17.85 4.10 -3.74
C THR A 229 17.63 3.87 -5.23
N GLY A 230 16.44 4.21 -5.74
CA GLY A 230 15.94 3.72 -7.02
C GLY A 230 15.56 2.23 -7.03
N ASP A 231 15.61 1.53 -5.90
CA ASP A 231 15.27 0.10 -5.82
C ASP A 231 13.76 -0.11 -5.87
N SER A 232 13.29 -0.80 -6.91
CA SER A 232 11.87 -1.05 -7.16
C SER A 232 11.18 -1.85 -6.06
N SER A 233 11.93 -2.58 -5.24
CA SER A 233 11.37 -3.34 -4.11
C SER A 233 10.68 -2.41 -3.11
N PHE A 234 11.29 -1.25 -2.81
CA PHE A 234 10.69 -0.24 -1.93
C PHE A 234 9.42 0.37 -2.51
N LEU A 235 9.38 0.57 -3.83
CA LEU A 235 8.22 1.10 -4.51
C LEU A 235 7.06 0.09 -4.49
N GLU A 236 7.35 -1.19 -4.71
CA GLU A 236 6.35 -2.25 -4.67
C GLU A 236 5.71 -2.37 -3.29
N ILE A 237 6.51 -2.48 -2.23
CA ILE A 237 5.99 -2.60 -0.86
C ILE A 237 5.39 -1.27 -0.37
N GLY A 238 5.95 -0.13 -0.79
CA GLY A 238 5.43 1.20 -0.46
C GLY A 238 4.06 1.47 -1.08
N GLU A 239 3.85 1.09 -2.34
CA GLU A 239 2.55 1.18 -3.01
C GLU A 239 1.51 0.25 -2.35
N ALA A 240 1.92 -0.97 -1.96
CA ALA A 240 1.06 -1.89 -1.24
C ALA A 240 0.65 -1.32 0.13
N ALA A 241 1.62 -0.80 0.90
CA ALA A 241 1.38 -0.16 2.19
C ALA A 241 0.49 1.08 2.08
N LEU A 242 0.75 1.94 1.08
CA LEU A 242 -0.05 3.12 0.80
C LEU A 242 -1.51 2.75 0.49
N THR A 243 -1.71 1.74 -0.36
CA THR A 243 -3.05 1.28 -0.73
C THR A 243 -3.77 0.70 0.49
N HIS A 244 -3.08 -0.11 1.30
CA HIS A 244 -3.64 -0.65 2.53
C HIS A 244 -4.04 0.46 3.51
N PHE A 245 -3.16 1.45 3.74
CA PHE A 245 -3.42 2.55 4.66
C PHE A 245 -4.74 3.27 4.32
N LYS A 246 -4.96 3.58 3.04
CA LYS A 246 -6.18 4.25 2.57
C LYS A 246 -7.42 3.38 2.68
N ASP A 247 -7.28 2.11 2.35
CA ASP A 247 -8.41 1.19 2.24
C ASP A 247 -8.88 0.70 3.62
N VAL A 248 -7.95 0.35 4.50
CA VAL A 248 -8.23 -0.45 5.70
C VAL A 248 -8.02 0.36 6.97
N ASP A 249 -6.85 0.98 7.12
CA ASP A 249 -6.42 1.67 8.33
C ASP A 249 -7.09 3.03 8.53
N LEU A 250 -7.57 3.63 7.45
CA LEU A 250 -8.45 4.79 7.49
C LEU A 250 -9.90 4.36 7.44
N VAL A 251 -10.74 5.04 8.23
CA VAL A 251 -12.19 4.91 8.18
C VAL A 251 -12.69 5.68 6.96
N ASN A 252 -13.26 4.98 6.00
CA ASN A 252 -13.80 5.57 4.79
C ASN A 252 -15.28 5.99 4.98
N PRO A 253 -15.70 7.16 4.47
CA PRO A 253 -14.92 8.15 3.71
C PRO A 253 -14.31 9.27 4.59
N THR A 254 -14.33 9.15 5.93
CA THR A 254 -13.95 10.25 6.83
C THR A 254 -12.44 10.47 6.89
N ALA A 255 -11.62 9.48 6.53
CA ALA A 255 -10.17 9.49 6.74
C ALA A 255 -9.76 9.55 8.23
N ASN A 256 -10.62 9.10 9.15
CA ASN A 256 -10.21 8.92 10.55
C ASN A 256 -9.23 7.76 10.64
N ALA A 257 -8.14 7.93 11.39
CA ALA A 257 -7.21 6.84 11.63
C ALA A 257 -7.86 5.77 12.53
N ARG A 258 -7.46 4.51 12.34
CA ARG A 258 -7.78 3.42 13.26
C ARG A 258 -6.69 3.26 14.32
N PRO A 259 -6.98 2.59 15.44
CA PRO A 259 -5.98 2.37 16.49
C PRO A 259 -4.76 1.61 15.98
N PHE A 260 -3.57 2.04 16.43
CA PHE A 260 -2.32 1.28 16.28
C PHE A 260 -1.83 0.76 17.66
N PRO A 261 -1.43 -0.52 17.77
CA PRO A 261 -1.67 -1.60 16.81
C PRO A 261 -3.15 -1.95 16.70
N GLY A 262 -3.60 -2.35 15.50
CA GLY A 262 -5.00 -2.69 15.24
C GLY A 262 -5.26 -4.17 15.43
N LEU A 263 -6.23 -4.53 16.27
CA LEU A 263 -6.69 -5.91 16.38
C LEU A 263 -7.55 -6.25 15.14
N ASN A 264 -7.11 -7.23 14.36
CA ASN A 264 -7.69 -7.58 13.06
C ASN A 264 -7.91 -6.33 12.18
N HIS A 265 -6.89 -5.45 12.15
CA HIS A 265 -6.88 -4.12 11.53
C HIS A 265 -7.79 -3.08 12.17
N ILE A 266 -9.02 -3.43 12.53
CA ILE A 266 -10.03 -2.40 12.82
C ILE A 266 -10.37 -2.20 14.29
N LYS A 267 -9.99 -3.15 15.15
CA LYS A 267 -10.51 -3.21 16.51
C LYS A 267 -9.54 -2.61 17.52
N ASN A 268 -10.10 -1.98 18.55
CA ASN A 268 -9.31 -1.52 19.68
C ASN A 268 -8.73 -2.75 20.43
N PRO A 269 -7.43 -2.73 20.78
CA PRO A 269 -6.82 -3.84 21.50
C PRO A 269 -7.45 -4.16 22.85
N ARG A 270 -8.07 -3.20 23.53
CA ARG A 270 -8.59 -3.38 24.91
C ARG A 270 -9.94 -4.06 24.94
N ASP A 271 -10.89 -3.64 24.10
CA ASP A 271 -12.27 -4.11 24.15
C ASP A 271 -12.68 -5.01 22.99
N GLY A 272 -11.84 -5.11 21.95
CA GLY A 272 -12.08 -5.96 20.79
C GLY A 272 -13.19 -5.47 19.86
N LYS A 273 -13.57 -4.19 19.90
CA LYS A 273 -14.60 -3.60 19.05
C LYS A 273 -13.99 -2.73 17.95
N PRO A 274 -14.64 -2.60 16.77
CA PRO A 274 -14.21 -1.64 15.75
C PRO A 274 -14.14 -0.23 16.34
N HIS A 275 -13.03 0.46 16.12
CA HIS A 275 -12.80 1.81 16.63
C HIS A 275 -12.24 2.72 15.54
N GLU A 276 -12.51 4.01 15.71
CA GLU A 276 -11.82 5.11 15.06
C GLU A 276 -11.12 5.96 16.12
N ALA A 277 -10.06 6.67 15.72
CA ALA A 277 -9.31 7.53 16.61
C ALA A 277 -10.17 8.74 17.03
N GLU A 278 -10.28 8.95 18.34
CA GLU A 278 -10.98 10.10 18.92
C GLU A 278 -10.06 11.33 19.05
N ASP A 279 -8.74 11.14 18.87
CA ASP A 279 -7.73 12.18 18.97
C ASP A 279 -6.65 12.00 17.89
N PHE A 280 -5.57 12.80 17.97
CA PHE A 280 -4.57 12.87 16.91
C PHE A 280 -3.39 11.89 17.04
N ARG A 281 -3.49 10.87 17.90
CA ARG A 281 -2.33 10.00 18.25
C ARG A 281 -1.88 9.03 17.14
N TYR A 282 -2.63 8.95 16.05
CA TYR A 282 -2.38 8.04 14.92
C TYR A 282 -2.34 8.76 13.57
N LEU A 283 -2.23 10.09 13.55
CA LEU A 283 -2.22 10.83 12.29
C LEU A 283 -0.95 10.56 11.47
N GLY A 284 -1.12 10.43 10.17
CA GLY A 284 -0.06 10.40 9.17
C GLY A 284 -0.62 10.74 7.79
N ASN A 285 -0.14 11.81 7.17
CA ASN A 285 -0.59 12.25 5.84
C ASN A 285 0.56 12.48 4.85
N ARG A 286 1.82 12.29 5.27
CA ARG A 286 2.98 12.52 4.40
C ARG A 286 3.11 11.40 3.38
N GLY A 287 2.89 10.16 3.80
CA GLY A 287 2.89 9.01 2.89
C GLY A 287 1.80 9.13 1.82
N LEU A 288 0.62 9.65 2.18
CA LEU A 288 -0.46 9.92 1.25
C LEU A 288 -0.09 11.00 0.21
N LEU A 289 0.44 12.14 0.66
CA LEU A 289 0.87 13.20 -0.27
C LEU A 289 2.02 12.74 -1.17
N LEU A 290 2.98 11.99 -0.63
CA LEU A 290 4.07 11.44 -1.44
C LEU A 290 3.54 10.43 -2.46
N GLY A 291 2.55 9.62 -2.08
CA GLY A 291 1.82 8.76 -3.00
C GLY A 291 1.14 9.52 -4.14
N TYR A 292 0.53 10.67 -3.86
CA TYR A 292 -0.01 11.55 -4.88
C TYR A 292 1.10 12.05 -5.84
N TYR A 293 2.20 12.58 -5.31
CA TYR A 293 3.29 13.11 -6.14
C TYR A 293 3.97 12.07 -7.02
N LEU A 294 4.13 10.84 -6.54
CA LEU A 294 4.84 9.79 -7.27
C LEU A 294 3.94 8.96 -8.18
N LEU A 295 2.67 8.76 -7.80
CA LEU A 295 1.79 7.76 -8.41
C LEU A 295 0.52 8.37 -9.03
N ASP A 296 0.39 9.71 -9.03
CA ASP A 296 -0.83 10.43 -9.43
C ASP A 296 -2.08 9.92 -8.69
N ASP A 297 -1.91 9.62 -7.42
CA ASP A 297 -2.95 9.01 -6.58
C ASP A 297 -3.87 10.07 -5.98
N GLN A 298 -4.88 10.46 -6.76
CA GLN A 298 -5.85 11.50 -6.39
C GLN A 298 -6.63 11.17 -5.10
N LEU A 299 -6.87 9.88 -4.82
CA LEU A 299 -7.50 9.47 -3.57
C LEU A 299 -6.57 9.73 -2.37
N SER A 300 -5.27 9.47 -2.52
CA SER A 300 -4.30 9.81 -1.47
C SER A 300 -4.31 11.30 -1.17
N LEU A 301 -4.38 12.17 -2.20
CA LEU A 301 -4.48 13.62 -2.02
C LEU A 301 -5.74 14.00 -1.22
N ASP A 302 -6.91 13.51 -1.61
CA ASP A 302 -8.18 13.79 -0.91
C ASP A 302 -8.11 13.35 0.57
N LEU A 303 -7.64 12.14 0.85
CA LEU A 303 -7.52 11.63 2.21
C LEU A 303 -6.49 12.42 3.04
N ALA A 304 -5.37 12.82 2.43
CA ALA A 304 -4.36 13.63 3.11
C ALA A 304 -4.90 15.01 3.53
N MET A 305 -5.71 15.63 2.66
CA MET A 305 -6.34 16.92 2.94
C MET A 305 -7.43 16.78 4.01
N ARG A 306 -8.24 15.72 3.97
CA ARG A 306 -9.23 15.44 5.03
C ARG A 306 -8.60 15.28 6.41
N ILE A 307 -7.43 14.63 6.48
CA ILE A 307 -6.67 14.50 7.73
C ILE A 307 -6.23 15.88 8.23
N ALA A 308 -5.71 16.74 7.36
CA ALA A 308 -5.28 18.08 7.75
C ALA A 308 -6.46 18.98 8.15
N ASP A 309 -7.54 18.98 7.36
CA ASP A 309 -8.77 19.71 7.65
C ASP A 309 -9.35 19.30 9.01
N ARG A 310 -9.28 18.00 9.36
CA ARG A 310 -9.70 17.50 10.67
C ARG A 310 -8.93 18.17 11.82
N VAL A 311 -7.61 18.31 11.69
CA VAL A 311 -6.79 18.95 12.73
C VAL A 311 -7.21 20.40 12.97
N CYS A 312 -7.70 21.09 11.92
CA CYS A 312 -8.20 22.46 12.02
C CYS A 312 -9.58 22.58 12.69
N ILE A 313 -10.41 21.54 12.66
CA ILE A 313 -11.81 21.62 13.14
C ILE A 313 -12.08 20.86 14.44
N GLN A 314 -11.25 19.88 14.78
CA GLN A 314 -11.45 19.01 15.93
C GLN A 314 -10.53 19.40 17.09
N ASP A 315 -11.04 19.30 18.32
CA ASP A 315 -10.21 19.29 19.52
C ASP A 315 -9.74 17.85 19.80
N GLY A 316 -8.57 17.51 19.28
CA GLY A 316 -7.97 16.18 19.38
C GLY A 316 -6.62 16.16 20.09
N ILE A 317 -6.33 17.19 20.90
CA ILE A 317 -5.09 17.28 21.66
C ILE A 317 -5.26 16.58 23.01
N ASN A 318 -4.34 15.68 23.30
CA ASN A 318 -4.26 14.99 24.58
C ASN A 318 -2.86 15.18 25.17
N LEU A 319 -2.74 15.98 26.22
CA LEU A 319 -1.45 16.27 26.86
C LEU A 319 -0.85 15.06 27.61
N GLU A 320 -1.65 14.03 27.92
CA GLU A 320 -1.15 12.75 28.44
C GLU A 320 -0.51 11.90 27.33
N ASP A 321 -0.77 12.21 26.06
CA ASP A 321 -0.15 11.59 24.88
C ASP A 321 0.44 12.68 23.96
N PRO A 322 1.67 13.16 24.25
CA PRO A 322 2.28 14.27 23.52
C PRO A 322 2.46 14.03 22.00
N ARG A 323 2.29 12.79 21.53
CA ARG A 323 2.26 12.48 20.09
C ARG A 323 1.11 13.19 19.37
N THR A 324 0.00 13.44 20.06
CA THR A 324 -1.13 14.20 19.49
C THR A 324 -0.70 15.60 19.04
N LEU A 325 0.18 16.27 19.77
CA LEU A 325 0.75 17.57 19.40
C LEU A 325 1.71 17.43 18.21
N GLY A 326 2.69 16.53 18.29
CA GLY A 326 3.69 16.36 17.23
C GLY A 326 3.07 15.97 15.89
N LEU A 327 2.17 14.98 15.89
CA LEU A 327 1.55 14.48 14.67
C LEU A 327 0.56 15.47 14.07
N SER A 328 -0.17 16.23 14.88
CA SER A 328 -1.08 17.27 14.38
C SER A 328 -0.32 18.43 13.73
N ILE A 329 0.76 18.93 14.36
CA ILE A 329 1.65 19.94 13.78
C ILE A 329 2.22 19.45 12.44
N MET A 330 2.74 18.21 12.41
CA MET A 330 3.26 17.61 11.17
C MET A 330 2.17 17.53 10.09
N ALA A 331 0.96 17.11 10.43
CA ALA A 331 -0.13 16.94 9.47
C ALA A 331 -0.51 18.27 8.80
N VAL A 332 -0.69 19.35 9.57
CA VAL A 332 -1.05 20.66 9.01
C VAL A 332 0.11 21.32 8.27
N LEU A 333 1.35 21.24 8.77
CA LEU A 333 2.50 21.79 8.04
C LEU A 333 2.74 21.07 6.70
N THR A 334 2.51 19.76 6.65
CA THR A 334 2.60 19.01 5.38
C THR A 334 1.53 19.49 4.39
N ALA A 335 0.30 19.77 4.85
CA ALA A 335 -0.76 20.30 4.00
C ALA A 335 -0.52 21.75 3.57
N TYR A 336 0.05 22.58 4.46
CA TYR A 336 0.49 23.94 4.12
C TYR A 336 1.54 23.90 3.00
N GLN A 337 2.57 23.07 3.12
CA GLN A 337 3.61 22.91 2.10
C GLN A 337 3.03 22.47 0.75
N ALA A 338 2.00 21.62 0.75
CA ALA A 338 1.37 21.13 -0.46
C ALA A 338 0.43 22.16 -1.14
N THR A 339 -0.16 23.09 -0.37
CA THR A 339 -1.30 23.90 -0.85
C THR A 339 -1.13 25.41 -0.71
N GLY A 340 -0.23 25.88 0.16
CA GLY A 340 -0.09 27.28 0.54
C GLY A 340 -1.30 27.85 1.29
N ARG A 341 -2.21 27.02 1.82
CA ARG A 341 -3.41 27.49 2.54
C ARG A 341 -3.05 27.91 3.97
N GLU A 342 -3.17 29.20 4.26
CA GLU A 342 -2.81 29.82 5.55
C GLU A 342 -3.48 29.18 6.77
N ILE A 343 -4.72 28.67 6.66
CA ILE A 343 -5.42 28.01 7.76
C ILE A 343 -4.61 26.88 8.42
N TYR A 344 -3.79 26.17 7.63
CA TYR A 344 -2.94 25.11 8.15
C TYR A 344 -1.71 25.65 8.88
N PHE A 345 -1.17 26.78 8.43
CA PHE A 345 -0.05 27.45 9.08
C PHE A 345 -0.50 28.09 10.41
N GLU A 346 -1.60 28.83 10.40
CA GLU A 346 -2.24 29.40 11.59
C GLU A 346 -2.54 28.31 12.64
N ARG A 347 -3.10 27.17 12.20
CA ARG A 347 -3.34 26.04 13.11
C ARG A 347 -2.05 25.46 13.68
N ALA A 348 -0.96 25.41 12.91
CA ALA A 348 0.33 24.97 13.42
C ALA A 348 0.86 25.92 14.50
N GLU A 349 0.71 27.23 14.32
CA GLU A 349 1.11 28.24 15.32
C GLU A 349 0.33 28.05 16.63
N GLU A 350 -0.99 27.88 16.57
CA GLU A 350 -1.83 27.61 17.76
C GLU A 350 -1.39 26.36 18.53
N LEU A 351 -1.06 25.29 17.79
CA LEU A 351 -0.59 24.03 18.38
C LEU A 351 0.78 24.20 19.03
N VAL A 352 1.71 24.94 18.40
CA VAL A 352 3.02 25.25 18.98
C VAL A 352 2.88 26.11 20.23
N GLU A 353 2.01 27.12 20.23
CA GLU A 353 1.73 27.90 21.45
C GLU A 353 1.21 27.03 22.59
N THR A 354 0.37 26.03 22.27
CA THR A 354 -0.12 25.07 23.25
C THR A 354 1.02 24.28 23.87
N VAL A 355 2.01 23.84 23.06
CA VAL A 355 3.22 23.19 23.56
C VAL A 355 4.02 24.13 24.48
N LEU A 356 4.24 25.38 24.06
CA LEU A 356 5.03 26.35 24.82
C LEU A 356 4.38 26.71 26.17
N LYS A 357 3.06 26.78 26.22
CA LYS A 357 2.29 26.99 27.47
C LYS A 357 2.36 25.77 28.37
N TRP A 358 2.31 24.56 27.81
CA TRP A 358 2.39 23.31 28.57
C TRP A 358 3.79 23.04 29.16
N GLN A 359 4.85 23.59 28.56
CA GLN A 359 6.23 23.48 29.07
C GLN A 359 6.53 24.37 30.30
N GLN A 360 5.71 25.40 30.53
CA GLN A 360 5.82 26.32 31.67
C GLN A 360 5.10 25.76 32.89
#